data_AF-A0A4S2BSC1-F1
#
_entry.id   AF-A0A4S2BSC1-F1
#
_cell.length_a   1.000
_cell.length_b   1.000
_cell.length_c   1.000
_cell.angle_alpha   90.00
_cell.angle_beta   90.00
_cell.angle_gamma   90.00
#
_symmetry.space_group_name_H-M   'P 1'
#
loop_
_entity.id
_entity.type
_entity.pdbx_description
1 polymer ?
#
loop_
_entity_poly.entity_id
_entity_poly.type
_entity_poly.pdbx_seq_one_letter_code
_entity_poly.pdbx_strand_id
1 'polypeptide(L)' 'MDQVTFKKEERRFAQLHAQDGSPRQLIRDRIKSLKEMGIGKEEVFTNVKKDYSKHFTDEEIINFINE' A
#
# COMPACT_ATOMS: atom_id res chain seq x y z
N MET A 1 6.28 -26.42 -9.29
CA MET A 1 5.74 -25.10 -9.69
C MET A 1 4.79 -24.67 -8.59
N ASP A 2 5.26 -23.93 -7.59
CA ASP A 2 4.42 -23.50 -6.47
C ASP A 2 4.49 -21.99 -6.29
N GLN A 3 3.72 -21.29 -7.12
CA GLN A 3 3.48 -19.85 -7.05
C GLN A 3 1.97 -19.58 -7.10
N VAL A 4 1.17 -20.20 -6.22
CA VAL A 4 -0.27 -19.92 -6.22
C VAL A 4 -0.90 -19.97 -4.81
N THR A 5 -0.31 -19.28 -3.84
CA THR A 5 -0.95 -19.14 -2.51
C THR A 5 -1.25 -17.70 -2.11
N PHE A 6 -0.53 -16.71 -2.65
CA PHE A 6 -0.80 -15.27 -2.40
C PHE A 6 -2.06 -14.74 -3.11
N LYS A 7 -2.45 -15.32 -4.25
CA LYS A 7 -3.56 -14.79 -5.08
C LYS A 7 -4.96 -14.94 -4.49
N LYS A 8 -5.18 -15.85 -3.53
CA LYS A 8 -6.53 -16.11 -2.97
C LYS A 8 -6.91 -15.11 -1.89
N GLU A 9 -5.97 -14.72 -1.03
CA GLU A 9 -6.20 -13.71 0.00
C GLU A 9 -6.28 -12.31 -0.60
N GLU A 10 -5.40 -11.98 -1.56
CA GLU A 10 -5.51 -10.72 -2.33
C GLU A 10 -6.84 -10.62 -3.07
N ARG A 11 -7.34 -11.71 -3.67
CA ARG A 11 -8.67 -11.72 -4.32
C ARG A 11 -9.81 -11.50 -3.35
N ARG A 12 -9.74 -12.06 -2.14
CA ARG A 12 -10.78 -11.89 -1.11
C ARG A 12 -10.78 -10.46 -0.58
N PHE A 13 -9.61 -9.88 -0.37
CA PHE A 13 -9.46 -8.49 0.03
C PHE A 13 -9.96 -7.54 -1.07
N ALA A 14 -9.57 -7.77 -2.33
CA ALA A 14 -10.04 -6.99 -3.48
C ALA A 14 -11.56 -7.10 -3.74
N GLN A 15 -12.19 -8.23 -3.40
CA GLN A 15 -13.65 -8.38 -3.51
C GLN A 15 -14.41 -7.70 -2.37
N LEU A 16 -13.86 -7.71 -1.15
CA LEU A 16 -14.45 -6.99 0.00
C LEU A 16 -14.25 -5.47 -0.11
N HIS A 17 -13.17 -5.03 -0.75
CA HIS A 17 -12.83 -3.62 -1.01
C HIS A 17 -13.07 -3.21 -2.47
N ALA A 18 -13.97 -3.90 -3.20
CA ALA A 18 -14.24 -3.60 -4.61
C ALA A 18 -14.91 -2.21 -4.85
N GLN A 19 -15.26 -1.47 -3.80
CA GLN A 19 -15.61 -0.04 -3.89
C GLN A 19 -14.40 0.91 -3.71
N ASP A 20 -13.28 0.42 -3.17
CA ASP A 20 -12.11 1.21 -2.76
C ASP A 20 -10.80 0.55 -3.24
N GLY A 21 -10.59 0.44 -4.55
CA GLY A 21 -9.28 0.18 -5.17
C GLY A 21 -8.51 -1.10 -4.77
N SER A 22 -7.43 -1.40 -5.49
CA SER A 22 -6.45 -2.39 -5.02
C SER A 22 -5.62 -1.82 -3.85
N PRO A 23 -5.07 -2.63 -2.92
CA PRO A 23 -4.17 -2.14 -1.87
C PRO A 23 -3.01 -1.29 -2.40
N ARG A 24 -2.56 -1.56 -3.64
CA ARG A 24 -1.54 -0.78 -4.36
C ARG A 24 -2.02 0.59 -4.83
N GLN A 25 -3.30 0.74 -5.19
CA GLN A 25 -3.87 2.04 -5.49
C GLN A 25 -4.08 2.85 -4.22
N LEU A 26 -4.62 2.22 -3.17
CA LEU A 26 -4.85 2.89 -1.89
C LEU A 26 -3.57 3.46 -1.27
N ILE A 27 -2.47 2.69 -1.29
CA ILE A 27 -1.17 3.16 -0.79
C ILE A 27 -0.62 4.32 -1.64
N ARG A 28 -0.77 4.28 -2.97
CA ARG A 28 -0.34 5.35 -3.87
C ARG A 28 -1.14 6.63 -3.67
N ASP A 29 -2.46 6.52 -3.54
CA ASP A 29 -3.35 7.65 -3.29
C ASP A 29 -3.07 8.28 -1.92
N ARG A 30 -2.78 7.43 -0.91
CA ARG A 30 -2.37 7.88 0.42
C ARG A 30 -1.03 8.62 0.39
N ILE A 31 -0.01 8.06 -0.26
CA ILE A 31 1.31 8.70 -0.41
C ILE A 31 1.18 10.05 -1.14
N LYS A 32 0.39 10.09 -2.22
CA LYS A 32 0.13 11.32 -2.98
C LYS A 32 -0.52 12.38 -2.10
N SER A 33 -1.57 12.03 -1.36
CA SER A 33 -2.27 12.94 -0.44
C SER A 33 -1.32 13.50 0.63
N LEU A 34 -0.46 12.67 1.21
CA LEU A 34 0.50 13.11 2.23
C LEU A 34 1.59 14.02 1.63
N LYS A 35 2.08 13.72 0.42
CA LYS A 35 3.01 14.59 -0.32
C LYS A 35 2.37 15.96 -0.63
N GLU A 36 1.10 15.99 -1.04
CA GLU A 36 0.34 17.23 -1.30
C GLU A 36 0.13 18.08 -0.04
N MET A 37 0.05 17.45 1.14
CA MET A 37 0.01 18.14 2.43
C MET A 37 1.37 18.69 2.89
N GLY A 38 2.45 18.46 2.12
CA GLY A 38 3.80 18.90 2.46
C GLY A 38 4.48 18.05 3.52
N ILE A 39 3.99 16.83 3.78
CA ILE A 39 4.57 15.91 4.77
C ILE A 39 5.89 15.35 4.22
N GLY A 40 6.92 15.36 5.06
CA GLY A 40 8.25 14.85 4.71
C GLY A 40 8.26 13.33 4.46
N LYS A 41 9.16 12.85 3.60
CA LYS A 41 9.22 11.44 3.18
C LYS A 41 9.28 10.44 4.36
N GLU A 42 10.00 10.77 5.42
CA GLU A 42 10.14 9.94 6.62
C GLU A 42 8.81 9.79 7.40
N GLU A 43 8.04 10.88 7.46
CA GLU A 43 6.74 10.91 8.11
C GLU A 43 5.65 10.28 7.23
N VAL A 44 5.77 10.41 5.90
CA VAL A 44 4.97 9.63 4.94
C VAL A 44 5.21 8.14 5.15
N PHE A 45 6.48 7.72 5.23
CA PHE A 45 6.84 6.31 5.47
C PHE A 45 6.23 5.80 6.78
N THR A 46 6.37 6.57 7.87
CA THR A 46 5.82 6.17 9.17
C THR A 46 4.30 6.05 9.15
N ASN A 47 3.60 7.00 8.52
CA ASN A 47 2.14 6.96 8.36
C ASN A 47 1.71 5.74 7.54
N VAL A 48 2.33 5.55 6.38
CA VAL A 48 1.96 4.47 5.46
C VAL A 48 2.31 3.11 6.06
N LYS A 49 3.45 2.95 6.72
CA LYS A 49 3.84 1.71 7.41
C LYS A 49 2.83 1.30 8.48
N LYS A 50 2.29 2.25 9.24
CA LYS A 50 1.27 1.97 10.25
C LYS A 50 0.02 1.34 9.64
N ASP A 51 -0.44 1.87 8.51
CA ASP A 51 -1.70 1.45 7.88
C ASP A 51 -1.52 0.23 6.95
N TYR A 52 -0.33 0.07 6.35
CA TYR A 52 -0.10 -0.86 5.24
C TYR A 52 0.93 -1.97 5.51
N SER A 53 1.55 -2.02 6.70
CA SER A 53 2.53 -3.07 7.08
C SER A 53 1.99 -4.50 7.04
N LYS A 54 0.66 -4.69 7.05
CA LYS A 54 0.02 -6.01 6.89
C LYS A 54 -0.02 -6.48 5.44
N HIS A 55 0.19 -5.59 4.49
CA HIS A 55 0.02 -5.84 3.05
C HIS A 55 1.32 -5.66 2.26
N PHE A 56 2.23 -4.82 2.75
CA PHE A 56 3.48 -4.50 2.08
C PHE A 56 4.65 -4.52 3.06
N THR A 57 5.80 -4.94 2.55
CA THR A 57 7.07 -4.84 3.26
C THR A 57 7.57 -3.39 3.32
N ASP A 58 8.49 -3.11 4.24
CA ASP A 58 9.13 -1.79 4.35
C ASP A 58 9.78 -1.38 3.02
N GLU A 59 10.44 -2.31 2.32
CA GLU A 59 11.07 -2.07 1.01
C GLU A 59 10.04 -1.68 -0.06
N GLU A 60 8.90 -2.36 -0.11
CA GLU A 60 7.82 -2.03 -1.03
C GLU A 60 7.23 -0.66 -0.75
N ILE A 61 7.03 -0.30 0.52
CA ILE A 61 6.54 1.03 0.92
C ILE A 61 7.53 2.12 0.51
N ILE A 62 8.84 1.90 0.74
CA ILE A 62 9.89 2.82 0.30
C ILE A 62 9.88 2.98 -1.21
N ASN A 63 9.69 1.89 -1.96
CA ASN A 63 9.57 1.94 -3.41
C ASN A 63 8.36 2.79 -3.85
N PHE A 64 7.19 2.62 -3.24
CA PHE A 64 6.01 3.45 -3.56
C PHE A 64 6.20 4.93 -3.23
N ILE A 65 7.01 5.26 -2.22
CA ILE A 65 7.29 6.65 -1.84
C ILE A 65 8.27 7.31 -2.82
N ASN A 66 9.21 6.52 -3.36
CA ASN A 66 10.22 6.98 -4.31
C ASN A 66 9.77 6.92 -5.79
N GLU A 67 8.69 6.19 -6.10
CA GLU A 67 7.93 6.29 -7.35
C GLU A 67 7.32 7.69 -7.52
#